data_AF-A0A6L8V981-F1
#
_entry.id   AF-A0A6L8V981-F1
#
_cell.length_a   1.000
_cell.length_b   1.000
_cell.length_c   1.000
_cell.angle_alpha   90.00
_cell.angle_beta   90.00
_cell.angle_gamma   90.00
#
_symmetry.space_group_name_H-M   'P 1'
#
loop_
_entity.id
_entity.type
_entity.pdbx_description
1 polymer ?
#
loop_
_entity_poly.entity_id
_entity_poly.type
_entity_poly.pdbx_seq_one_letter_code
_entity_poly.pdbx_strand_id
1 'polypeptide(L)' 'MSSFFAVLALAAGTFWLEAPGLIRRKHKRELLIFIIFLLMATALYGAMTLKVNLPNPFYILKLLFQWLD' A
#
# COMPACT_ATOMS: atom_id res chain seq x y z
N MET A 1 13.28 6.64 11.20
CA MET A 1 13.64 5.39 10.51
C MET A 1 13.11 4.15 11.22
N SER A 2 13.04 4.14 12.57
CA SER A 2 12.43 3.06 13.37
C SER A 2 11.03 2.64 12.90
N SER A 3 10.19 3.59 12.49
CA SER A 3 8.84 3.31 11.98
C SER A 3 8.80 2.57 10.64
N PHE A 4 9.85 2.66 9.81
CA PHE A 4 9.92 1.95 8.53
C PHE A 4 10.10 0.44 8.71
N PHE A 5 11.02 0.05 9.60
CA PHE A 5 11.21 -1.36 9.94
C PHE A 5 9.99 -1.97 10.62
N ALA A 6 9.26 -1.19 11.43
CA ALA A 6 8.00 -1.63 12.02
C ALA A 6 6.95 -1.94 10.93
N VAL A 7 6.81 -1.09 9.92
CA VAL A 7 5.87 -1.33 8.81
C VAL A 7 6.28 -2.54 7.97
N LEU A 8 7.58 -2.73 7.71
CA LEU A 8 8.06 -3.95 7.04
C LEU A 8 7.76 -5.22 7.85
N ALA A 9 7.98 -5.19 9.17
CA ALA A 9 7.67 -6.31 10.05
C ALA A 9 6.17 -6.62 10.06
N LEU A 10 5.32 -5.58 10.11
CA LEU A 10 3.87 -5.72 10.00
C LEU A 10 3.47 -6.32 8.65
N ALA A 11 4.00 -5.82 7.54
CA ALA A 11 3.70 -6.34 6.21
C ALA A 11 4.09 -7.82 6.07
N ALA A 12 5.28 -8.20 6.56
CA ALA A 12 5.74 -9.59 6.59
C ALA A 12 4.84 -10.48 7.48
N GLY A 13 4.44 -9.97 8.65
CA GLY A 13 3.54 -10.68 9.56
C GLY A 13 2.15 -10.89 8.96
N THR A 14 1.56 -9.86 8.36
CA THR A 14 0.27 -9.95 7.64
C THR A 14 0.36 -10.95 6.50
N PHE A 15 1.43 -10.90 5.69
CA PHE A 15 1.64 -11.89 4.63
C PHE A 15 1.70 -13.31 5.18
N TRP A 16 2.43 -13.54 6.27
CA TRP A 16 2.54 -14.87 6.88
C TRP A 16 1.18 -15.39 7.38
N LEU A 17 0.35 -14.54 7.98
CA LEU A 17 -0.95 -14.96 8.52
C LEU A 17 -1.99 -15.22 7.41
N GLU A 18 -2.08 -14.34 6.42
CA GLU A 18 -3.15 -14.37 5.41
C GLU A 18 -2.80 -15.23 4.18
N ALA A 19 -1.59 -15.09 3.64
CA ALA A 19 -1.19 -15.75 2.40
C ALA A 19 -1.34 -17.28 2.40
N PRO A 20 -0.94 -18.04 3.45
CA PRO A 20 -1.12 -19.49 3.44
C PRO A 20 -2.59 -19.91 3.43
N GLY A 21 -3.48 -19.12 4.04
CA GLY A 21 -4.93 -19.36 3.98
C GLY A 21 -5.47 -19.25 2.55
N LEU A 22 -5.08 -18.19 1.85
CA LEU A 22 -5.45 -17.92 0.45
C LEU A 22 -4.88 -18.98 -0.51
N ILE A 23 -3.63 -19.39 -0.29
CA ILE A 23 -2.95 -20.43 -1.09
C ILE A 23 -3.64 -21.79 -0.91
N ARG A 24 -3.93 -22.18 0.35
CA ARG A 24 -4.60 -23.46 0.67
C ARG A 24 -5.98 -23.56 0.02
N ARG A 25 -6.72 -22.45 -0.02
CA ARG A 25 -8.05 -22.38 -0.65
C ARG A 25 -8.01 -22.19 -2.18
N LYS A 26 -6.81 -22.14 -2.79
CA LYS A 26 -6.59 -21.91 -4.22
C LYS A 26 -7.17 -20.60 -4.77
N HIS A 27 -7.40 -19.59 -3.91
CA HIS A 27 -7.91 -18.28 -4.31
C HIS A 27 -6.81 -17.40 -4.92
N LYS A 28 -6.34 -17.77 -6.12
CA LYS A 28 -5.21 -17.09 -6.79
C LYS A 28 -5.50 -15.61 -7.10
N ARG A 29 -6.75 -15.27 -7.44
CA ARG A 29 -7.16 -13.88 -7.70
C ARG A 29 -7.11 -13.02 -6.45
N GLU A 30 -7.63 -13.51 -5.33
CA GLU A 30 -7.62 -12.80 -4.05
C GLU A 30 -6.19 -12.64 -3.53
N LEU A 31 -5.36 -13.68 -3.67
CA LEU A 31 -3.93 -13.60 -3.31
C LEU A 31 -3.20 -12.52 -4.12
N LEU A 32 -3.48 -12.42 -5.44
CA LEU A 32 -2.89 -11.39 -6.28
C LEU A 32 -3.27 -9.99 -5.80
N ILE A 33 -4.57 -9.76 -5.57
CA ILE A 33 -5.09 -8.47 -5.08
C ILE A 33 -4.48 -8.13 -3.73
N PHE A 34 -4.44 -9.09 -2.80
CA PHE A 34 -3.82 -8.94 -1.48
C PHE A 34 -2.35 -8.51 -1.58
N ILE A 35 -1.55 -9.20 -2.40
CA ILE A 35 -0.13 -8.87 -2.60
C ILE A 35 0.02 -7.46 -3.18
N ILE A 36 -0.78 -7.10 -4.19
CA ILE A 36 -0.73 -5.77 -4.80
C ILE A 36 -1.01 -4.69 -3.75
N PHE A 37 -2.08 -4.84 -2.96
CA PHE A 37 -2.42 -3.87 -1.92
C PHE A 37 -1.36 -3.81 -0.81
N LEU A 38 -0.84 -4.95 -0.36
CA LEU A 38 0.20 -5.01 0.66
C LEU A 38 1.48 -4.31 0.19
N LEU A 39 1.91 -4.58 -1.04
CA LEU A 39 3.07 -3.91 -1.64
C LEU A 39 2.82 -2.41 -1.83
N MET A 40 1.63 -2.03 -2.31
CA MET A 40 1.28 -0.64 -2.53
C MET A 40 1.31 0.17 -1.23
N ALA A 41 0.69 -0.34 -0.16
CA ALA A 41 0.71 0.29 1.16
C ALA A 41 2.14 0.42 1.70
N THR A 42 2.92 -0.65 1.63
CA THR A 42 4.31 -0.68 2.10
C THR A 42 5.20 0.29 1.31
N ALA A 43 5.04 0.34 -0.02
CA ALA A 43 5.79 1.22 -0.90
C ALA A 43 5.43 2.70 -0.69
N LEU A 44 4.14 3.02 -0.56
CA LEU A 44 3.68 4.39 -0.26
C LEU A 44 4.23 4.88 1.08
N TYR A 45 4.18 4.03 2.12
CA TYR A 45 4.75 4.35 3.42
C TYR A 45 6.28 4.53 3.31
N GLY A 46 6.97 3.63 2.61
CA GLY A 46 8.40 3.74 2.35
C GLY A 46 8.77 5.06 1.67
N ALA A 47 8.06 5.42 0.59
CA ALA A 47 8.25 6.68 -0.11
C ALA A 47 8.03 7.89 0.81
N MET A 48 6.99 7.89 1.66
CA MET A 48 6.78 8.93 2.68
C MET A 48 7.95 9.01 3.67
N THR A 49 8.46 7.87 4.17
CA THR A 49 9.58 7.86 5.12
C THR A 49 10.90 8.32 4.50
N LEU A 50 11.09 8.10 3.20
CA LEU A 50 12.22 8.58 2.42
C LEU A 50 12.08 10.08 2.05
N LYS A 51 11.04 10.75 2.55
CA LYS A 51 10.69 12.15 2.23
C LYS A 51 10.52 12.39 0.72
N VAL A 52 10.12 11.35 -0.02
CA VAL A 52 9.68 11.53 -1.40
C VAL A 52 8.42 12.39 -1.35
N ASN A 53 8.38 13.44 -2.17
CA ASN A 53 7.19 14.27 -2.33
C ASN A 53 6.12 13.45 -3.03
N LEU A 54 5.27 12.77 -2.26
CA LEU A 54 4.06 12.16 -2.81
C LEU A 54 3.15 13.27 -3.31
N PRO A 55 2.63 13.18 -4.55
CA PRO A 55 1.67 14.15 -5.04
C PRO A 55 0.49 14.19 -4.08
N ASN A 56 0.22 15.38 -3.55
CA ASN A 56 -0.86 15.56 -2.61
C ASN A 56 -2.19 15.23 -3.32
N PRO A 57 -3.03 14.30 -2.81
CA PRO A 57 -4.31 13.97 -3.44
C PRO A 57 -5.22 15.19 -3.63
N PHE A 58 -5.04 16.25 -2.85
CA PHE A 58 -5.73 17.53 -3.04
C PHE A 58 -5.40 18.23 -4.36
N TYR A 59 -4.33 17.84 -5.07
CA TYR A 59 -4.08 18.32 -6.45
C TYR A 59 -5.19 17.90 -7.41
N ILE A 60 -5.76 16.71 -7.23
CA ILE A 60 -6.85 16.21 -8.07
C ILE A 60 -8.10 17.05 -7.83
N LEU A 61 -8.38 17.37 -6.56
CA LEU A 61 -9.48 18.28 -6.19
C LEU A 61 -9.24 19.68 -6.77
N LYS A 62 -8.02 20.21 -6.67
CA LYS A 62 -7.68 21.52 -7.25
C LYS A 62 -7.91 21.54 -8.77
N LEU A 63 -7.51 20.48 -9.48
CA LEU A 63 -7.76 20.33 -10.92
C LEU A 63 -9.25 20.26 -11.25
N LEU A 64 -10.03 19.54 -10.44
CA LEU A 64 -11.47 19.42 -10.61
C LEU A 64 -12.18 20.76 -10.40
N PHE A 65 -11.83 21.50 -9.34
CA PHE A 65 -12.39 22.83 -9.08
C PHE A 65 -11.98 23.84 -10.15
N GLN A 66 -10.72 23.84 -10.59
CA GLN A 66 -10.26 24.69 -11.68
C GLN A 66 -10.93 24.38 -13.03
N TRP A 67 -11.42 23.15 -13.23
CA TRP A 67 -12.22 22.78 -14.41
C TRP A 67 -13.68 23.19 -14.32
N LEU A 68 -14.17 23.47 -13.10
CA LEU A 68 -15.56 23.81 -12.83
C LEU A 68 -15.80 25.33 -12.90
N ASP A 69 -14.77 26.13 -12.63
CA ASP A 69 -14.70 27.59 -12.86
C ASP A 69 -14.42 27.93 -14.34
#